data_AF-A0A9D0XZX3-F1
#
_entry.id   AF-A0A9D0XZX3-F1
#
_cell.length_a   1.000
_cell.length_b   1.000
_cell.length_c   1.000
_cell.angle_alpha   90.00
_cell.angle_beta   90.00
_cell.angle_gamma   90.00
#
_symmetry.space_group_name_H-M   'P 1'
#
loop_
_entity.id
_entity.type
_entity.pdbx_description
1 polymer ?
#
loop_
_entity_poly.entity_id
_entity_poly.type
_entity_poly.pdbx_seq_one_letter_code
_entity_poly.pdbx_strand_id
1 'polypeptide(L)'
;DVDVPGEASSIMHKAKNVGQVELATISFGQSFQITPMQLLVASSAAINGGTLVTPHFGKEVTNSESKKIKDLKYKTTENVIKKETSETMKMLLEAVVRDGTGKRAYLAGARIGGKTATSEKLPRSENKYISSFIGFAPANDPQIIGLILIDEPVGIYYGGTIAAPVIAEVFENVIPYLGIKEQNIDDSNKSSDLILYLQ
;
A
#
# COMPACT_ATOMS: atom_id res chain seq x y z
N ASP A 1 -14.66 5.57 -10.94
CA ASP A 1 -14.36 6.94 -11.33
C ASP A 1 -14.04 7.71 -10.07
N VAL A 2 -12.82 8.23 -9.99
CA VAL A 2 -12.23 8.91 -8.82
C VAL A 2 -12.29 10.43 -8.92
N ASP A 3 -13.28 10.96 -9.65
CA ASP A 3 -13.55 12.39 -9.86
C ASP A 3 -12.48 13.14 -10.68
N VAL A 4 -11.60 12.44 -11.40
CA VAL A 4 -10.56 13.06 -12.25
C VAL A 4 -10.64 12.58 -13.71
N PRO A 5 -10.50 13.48 -14.69
CA PRO A 5 -10.50 13.09 -16.09
C PRO A 5 -9.25 12.27 -16.43
N GLY A 6 -9.40 11.29 -17.33
CA GLY A 6 -8.28 10.51 -17.85
C GLY A 6 -7.86 9.32 -17.00
N GLU A 7 -8.70 8.86 -16.07
CA GLU A 7 -8.46 7.61 -15.34
C GLU A 7 -8.34 6.43 -16.33
N ALA A 8 -7.19 5.77 -16.33
CA ALA A 8 -6.96 4.61 -17.18
C ALA A 8 -7.72 3.38 -16.67
N SER A 9 -8.13 2.51 -17.59
CA SER A 9 -8.72 1.21 -17.26
C SER A 9 -7.64 0.15 -17.06
N SER A 10 -7.97 -0.90 -16.31
CA SER A 10 -7.09 -2.06 -16.15
C SER A 10 -7.02 -2.88 -17.44
N ILE A 11 -5.87 -3.50 -17.70
CA ILE A 11 -5.70 -4.50 -18.74
C ILE A 11 -5.64 -5.87 -18.05
N MET A 12 -6.71 -6.65 -18.17
CA MET A 12 -6.83 -7.99 -17.59
C MET A 12 -7.23 -9.01 -18.65
N HIS A 13 -6.83 -10.26 -18.44
CA HIS A 13 -7.35 -11.39 -19.20
C HIS A 13 -8.85 -11.56 -18.97
N LYS A 14 -9.59 -11.84 -20.04
CA LYS A 14 -10.98 -12.30 -19.89
C LYS A 14 -10.98 -13.62 -19.14
N ALA A 15 -11.92 -13.85 -18.22
CA ALA A 15 -11.96 -15.07 -17.40
C ALA A 15 -11.87 -16.37 -18.22
N LYS A 16 -12.53 -16.42 -19.39
CA LYS A 16 -12.47 -17.57 -20.33
C LYS A 16 -11.11 -17.82 -20.98
N ASN A 17 -10.19 -16.87 -20.91
CA ASN A 17 -8.83 -16.94 -21.46
C ASN A 17 -7.79 -17.18 -20.36
N VAL A 18 -8.18 -17.33 -19.09
CA VAL A 18 -7.26 -17.62 -17.98
C VAL A 18 -6.97 -19.12 -17.98
N GLY A 19 -5.82 -19.50 -18.54
CA GLY A 19 -5.28 -20.86 -18.43
C GLY A 19 -4.52 -21.06 -17.12
N GLN A 20 -3.86 -22.22 -16.99
CA GLN A 20 -3.08 -22.54 -15.78
C GLN A 20 -1.89 -21.59 -15.58
N VAL A 21 -1.25 -21.16 -16.67
CA VAL A 21 -0.08 -20.25 -16.63
C VAL A 21 -0.51 -18.83 -16.24
N GLU A 22 -1.60 -18.33 -16.84
CA GLU A 22 -2.16 -17.03 -16.48
C GLU A 22 -2.63 -17.03 -15.03
N LEU A 23 -3.32 -18.09 -14.58
CA LEU A 23 -3.77 -18.22 -13.21
C LEU A 23 -2.61 -18.17 -12.22
N ALA A 24 -1.52 -18.89 -12.51
CA ALA A 24 -0.32 -18.87 -11.69
C ALA A 24 0.33 -17.47 -11.70
N THR A 25 0.53 -16.87 -12.86
CA THR A 25 1.21 -15.58 -13.00
C THR A 25 0.45 -14.40 -12.39
N ILE A 26 -0.89 -14.39 -12.50
CA ILE A 26 -1.76 -13.38 -11.87
C ILE A 26 -1.59 -13.40 -10.35
N SER A 27 -1.42 -14.59 -9.73
CA SER A 27 -1.33 -14.72 -8.27
C SER A 27 -0.14 -13.97 -7.65
N PHE A 28 0.93 -13.74 -8.42
CA PHE A 28 2.10 -12.97 -8.00
C PHE A 28 2.28 -11.64 -8.75
N GLY A 29 1.20 -11.12 -9.36
CA GLY A 29 1.19 -9.76 -9.91
C GLY A 29 1.76 -9.64 -11.33
N GLN A 30 1.80 -10.72 -12.10
CA GLN A 30 2.24 -10.72 -13.50
C GLN A 30 1.06 -11.01 -14.44
N SER A 31 1.23 -10.67 -15.73
CA SER A 31 0.22 -10.93 -16.78
C SER A 31 -1.04 -10.04 -16.74
N PHE A 32 -1.03 -8.95 -15.96
CA PHE A 32 -2.07 -7.91 -16.00
C PHE A 32 -1.49 -6.53 -15.67
N GLN A 33 -2.23 -5.48 -15.99
CA GLN A 33 -1.88 -4.10 -15.65
C GLN A 33 -3.07 -3.43 -14.95
N ILE A 34 -2.80 -2.78 -13.83
CA ILE A 34 -3.77 -1.97 -13.08
C ILE A 34 -3.16 -0.60 -12.82
N THR A 35 -4.01 0.38 -12.59
CA THR A 35 -3.54 1.70 -12.17
C THR A 35 -3.03 1.66 -10.72
N PRO A 36 -2.11 2.56 -10.33
CA PRO A 36 -1.71 2.72 -8.94
C PRO A 36 -2.91 2.90 -7.98
N MET A 37 -3.94 3.61 -8.42
CA MET A 37 -5.14 3.85 -7.63
C MET A 37 -5.93 2.55 -7.41
N GLN A 38 -6.09 1.72 -8.44
CA GLN A 38 -6.73 0.41 -8.32
C GLN A 38 -5.96 -0.52 -7.38
N LEU A 39 -4.62 -0.50 -7.43
CA LEU A 39 -3.78 -1.26 -6.49
C LEU A 39 -4.00 -0.78 -5.05
N LEU A 40 -4.05 0.53 -4.84
CA LEU A 40 -4.27 1.13 -3.52
C LEU A 40 -5.66 0.76 -2.97
N VAL A 41 -6.70 0.82 -3.80
CA VAL A 41 -8.07 0.46 -3.44
C VAL A 41 -8.20 -1.02 -3.09
N ALA A 42 -7.66 -1.92 -3.92
CA ALA A 42 -7.68 -3.35 -3.66
C ALA A 42 -6.93 -3.69 -2.36
N SER A 43 -5.78 -3.05 -2.14
CA SER A 43 -4.97 -3.26 -0.93
C SER A 43 -5.65 -2.70 0.31
N SER A 44 -6.33 -1.55 0.20
CA SER A 44 -7.14 -0.96 1.27
C SER A 44 -8.26 -1.91 1.69
N ALA A 45 -9.00 -2.49 0.74
CA ALA A 45 -10.03 -3.48 1.03
C ALA A 45 -9.49 -4.71 1.79
N ALA A 46 -8.24 -5.09 1.52
CA ALA A 46 -7.58 -6.20 2.22
C ALA A 46 -7.27 -5.91 3.69
N ILE A 47 -7.14 -4.64 4.09
CA ILE A 47 -6.72 -4.24 5.45
C ILE A 47 -7.79 -3.48 6.24
N ASN A 48 -8.90 -3.09 5.61
CA ASN A 48 -9.94 -2.25 6.22
C ASN A 48 -11.20 -3.02 6.67
N GLY A 49 -11.11 -4.34 6.82
CA GLY A 49 -12.25 -5.19 7.18
C GLY A 49 -13.04 -5.74 6.00
N GLY A 50 -12.56 -5.53 4.76
CA GLY A 50 -13.19 -6.08 3.56
C GLY A 50 -14.18 -5.15 2.87
N THR A 51 -13.98 -3.84 3.00
CA THR A 51 -14.81 -2.83 2.33
C THR A 51 -14.07 -2.23 1.15
N LEU A 52 -14.61 -2.43 -0.04
CA LEU A 52 -14.12 -1.80 -1.26
C LEU A 52 -14.66 -0.37 -1.33
N VAL A 53 -13.74 0.60 -1.39
CA VAL A 53 -14.04 2.03 -1.47
C VAL A 53 -13.67 2.56 -2.85
N THR A 54 -14.41 3.57 -3.31
CA THR A 54 -13.94 4.42 -4.41
C THR A 54 -13.35 5.67 -3.76
N PRO A 55 -12.08 6.02 -4.00
CA PRO A 55 -11.49 7.24 -3.48
C PRO A 55 -12.02 8.43 -4.27
N HIS A 56 -12.28 9.53 -3.57
CA HIS A 56 -12.87 10.74 -4.12
C HIS A 56 -12.10 11.96 -3.63
N PHE A 57 -11.86 12.92 -4.53
CA PHE A 57 -11.27 14.21 -4.16
C PHE A 57 -12.32 15.16 -3.59
N GLY A 58 -13.56 15.05 -4.06
CA GLY A 58 -14.67 15.83 -3.55
C GLY A 58 -14.99 15.45 -2.11
N LYS A 59 -14.88 16.40 -1.18
CA LYS A 59 -15.28 16.19 0.22
C LYS A 59 -16.58 16.92 0.56
N GLU A 60 -16.65 18.19 0.22
CA GLU A 60 -17.77 19.05 0.53
C GLU A 60 -17.93 20.14 -0.52
N VAL A 61 -19.13 20.70 -0.60
CA VAL A 61 -19.45 21.85 -1.43
C VAL A 61 -19.61 23.06 -0.52
N THR A 62 -18.89 24.14 -0.81
CA THR A 62 -18.99 25.43 -0.11
C THR A 62 -19.58 26.49 -1.04
N ASN A 63 -20.24 27.50 -0.48
CA ASN A 63 -20.62 28.69 -1.24
C ASN A 63 -19.42 29.64 -1.44
N SER A 64 -19.66 30.78 -2.10
CA SER A 64 -18.66 31.83 -2.31
C SER A 64 -18.12 32.47 -1.02
N GLU A 65 -18.79 32.26 0.11
CA GLU A 65 -18.41 32.74 1.44
C GLU A 65 -17.72 31.64 2.27
N SER A 66 -17.29 30.54 1.63
CA SER A 66 -16.71 29.36 2.28
C SER A 66 -17.62 28.69 3.32
N LYS A 67 -18.92 28.99 3.31
CA LYS A 67 -19.91 28.30 4.14
C LYS A 67 -20.23 26.95 3.52
N LYS A 68 -20.06 25.90 4.30
CA LYS A 68 -20.40 24.53 3.92
C LYS A 68 -21.88 24.40 3.60
N ILE A 69 -22.18 23.93 2.39
CA ILE A 69 -23.53 23.66 1.90
C ILE A 69 -23.89 22.19 2.11
N LYS A 70 -22.97 21.28 1.76
CA LYS A 70 -23.24 19.84 1.77
C LYS A 70 -21.95 19.01 1.82
N ASP A 71 -22.00 17.89 2.54
CA ASP A 71 -21.04 16.78 2.45
C ASP A 71 -21.32 15.88 1.24
N LEU A 72 -20.26 15.55 0.51
CA LEU A 72 -20.31 14.54 -0.54
C LEU A 72 -20.19 13.15 0.11
N LYS A 73 -21.16 12.28 -0.18
CA LYS A 73 -21.20 10.90 0.34
C LYS A 73 -21.19 9.95 -0.84
N TYR A 74 -20.35 8.92 -0.73
CA TYR A 74 -20.10 7.96 -1.79
C TYR A 74 -20.45 6.55 -1.33
N LYS A 75 -20.88 5.72 -2.28
CA LYS A 75 -21.22 4.33 -2.00
C LYS A 75 -19.96 3.49 -1.85
N THR A 76 -20.00 2.53 -0.93
CA THR A 76 -18.97 1.51 -0.73
C THR A 76 -19.57 0.14 -0.99
N THR A 77 -18.71 -0.85 -1.23
CA THR A 77 -19.11 -2.27 -1.31
C THR A 77 -18.48 -3.01 -0.14
N GLU A 78 -19.31 -3.40 0.82
CA GLU A 78 -18.87 -4.12 2.02
C GLU A 78 -18.73 -5.63 1.75
N ASN A 79 -17.99 -6.32 2.61
CA ASN A 79 -17.83 -7.78 2.62
C ASN A 79 -17.25 -8.38 1.32
N VAL A 80 -16.38 -7.64 0.61
CA VAL A 80 -15.64 -8.20 -0.55
C VAL A 80 -14.62 -9.26 -0.12
N ILE A 81 -14.12 -9.14 1.11
CA ILE A 81 -13.43 -10.21 1.83
C ILE A 81 -14.00 -10.29 3.25
N LYS A 82 -13.79 -11.43 3.93
CA LYS A 82 -14.19 -11.58 5.33
C LYS A 82 -13.32 -10.71 6.23
N LYS A 83 -13.92 -10.19 7.31
CA LYS A 83 -13.20 -9.40 8.31
C LYS A 83 -12.02 -10.17 8.90
N GLU A 84 -12.19 -11.46 9.18
CA GLU A 84 -11.14 -12.33 9.74
C GLU A 84 -9.96 -12.50 8.77
N THR A 85 -10.25 -12.57 7.46
CA THR A 85 -9.21 -12.56 6.42
C THR A 85 -8.47 -11.23 6.44
N SER A 86 -9.17 -10.11 6.58
CA SER A 86 -8.55 -8.79 6.65
C SER A 86 -7.66 -8.63 7.89
N GLU A 87 -8.10 -9.10 9.06
CA GLU A 87 -7.28 -9.14 10.28
C GLU A 87 -6.02 -9.99 10.09
N THR A 88 -6.15 -11.14 9.44
CA THR A 88 -5.00 -11.99 9.09
C THR A 88 -4.03 -11.26 8.17
N MET A 89 -4.53 -10.56 7.14
CA MET A 89 -3.70 -9.80 6.21
C MET A 89 -2.94 -8.67 6.91
N LYS A 90 -3.57 -7.95 7.85
CA LYS A 90 -2.90 -6.90 8.65
C LYS A 90 -1.68 -7.47 9.39
N MET A 91 -1.86 -8.58 10.10
CA MET A 91 -0.77 -9.24 10.84
C MET A 91 0.37 -9.71 9.92
N LEU A 92 0.04 -10.31 8.78
CA LEU A 92 1.04 -10.80 7.83
C LEU A 92 1.83 -9.64 7.19
N LEU A 93 1.15 -8.55 6.82
CA LEU A 93 1.78 -7.39 6.19
C LEU A 93 2.60 -6.55 7.18
N GLU A 94 2.23 -6.54 8.46
CA GLU A 94 3.09 -6.02 9.51
C GLU A 94 4.37 -6.85 9.68
N ALA A 95 4.26 -8.18 9.65
CA ALA A 95 5.42 -9.06 9.74
C ALA A 95 6.40 -8.86 8.58
N VAL A 96 5.93 -8.46 7.38
CA VAL A 96 6.82 -8.10 6.25
C VAL A 96 7.72 -6.90 6.59
N VAL A 97 7.22 -5.93 7.33
CA VAL A 97 7.98 -4.74 7.75
C VAL A 97 8.82 -5.07 8.98
N ARG A 98 8.32 -5.87 9.92
CA ARG A 98 9.08 -6.25 11.12
C ARG A 98 10.26 -7.17 10.79
N ASP A 99 9.99 -8.24 10.04
CA ASP A 99 10.90 -9.39 9.89
C ASP A 99 11.29 -9.67 8.43
N GLY A 100 10.58 -9.09 7.46
CA GLY A 100 10.68 -9.45 6.04
C GLY A 100 11.48 -8.47 5.16
N THR A 101 11.03 -8.36 3.91
CA THR A 101 11.67 -7.51 2.88
C THR A 101 11.35 -6.02 3.02
N GLY A 102 10.40 -5.66 3.89
CA GLY A 102 9.95 -4.30 4.13
C GLY A 102 10.62 -3.59 5.31
N LYS A 103 11.70 -4.16 5.88
CA LYS A 103 12.36 -3.65 7.10
C LYS A 103 12.70 -2.17 7.09
N ARG A 104 13.01 -1.61 5.93
CA ARG A 104 13.33 -0.19 5.80
C ARG A 104 12.13 0.75 5.88
N ALA A 105 10.90 0.22 5.94
CA ALA A 105 9.70 0.98 6.23
C ALA A 105 9.40 1.05 7.74
N TYR A 106 10.21 0.43 8.61
CA TYR A 106 9.99 0.47 10.06
C TYR A 106 10.24 1.88 10.61
N LEU A 107 9.36 2.31 11.52
CA LEU A 107 9.45 3.57 12.24
C LEU A 107 9.20 3.29 13.72
N ALA A 108 10.11 3.75 14.58
CA ALA A 108 9.96 3.60 16.03
C ALA A 108 8.67 4.27 16.52
N GLY A 109 7.94 3.62 17.42
CA GLY A 109 6.65 4.13 17.92
C GLY A 109 5.48 4.03 16.94
N ALA A 110 5.67 3.50 15.72
CA ALA A 110 4.58 3.29 14.75
C ALA A 110 4.52 1.83 14.25
N ARG A 111 3.33 1.23 14.34
CA ARG A 111 3.07 -0.08 13.72
C ARG A 111 2.82 0.11 12.24
N ILE A 112 3.75 -0.31 11.39
CA ILE A 112 3.63 -0.18 9.94
C ILE A 112 3.49 -1.56 9.31
N GLY A 113 2.47 -1.72 8.48
CA GLY A 113 2.32 -2.87 7.61
C GLY A 113 2.59 -2.48 6.16
N GLY A 114 3.04 -3.42 5.34
CA GLY A 114 3.28 -3.11 3.95
C GLY A 114 3.80 -4.28 3.11
N LYS A 115 3.94 -4.02 1.82
CA LYS A 115 4.48 -4.99 0.87
C LYS A 115 5.32 -4.33 -0.20
N THR A 116 6.45 -5.00 -0.49
CA THR A 116 7.30 -4.74 -1.64
C THR A 116 6.64 -5.26 -2.92
N ALA A 117 6.58 -4.42 -3.95
CA ALA A 117 6.18 -4.83 -5.30
C ALA A 117 7.26 -4.36 -6.29
N THR A 118 7.75 -5.27 -7.11
CA THR A 118 8.75 -4.96 -8.14
C THR A 118 8.29 -5.61 -9.42
N SER A 119 8.08 -4.79 -10.44
CA SER A 119 7.54 -5.21 -11.73
C SER A 119 8.53 -4.86 -12.83
N GLU A 120 8.67 -5.75 -13.80
CA GLU A 120 9.54 -5.54 -14.97
C GLU A 120 8.74 -4.89 -16.10
N LYS A 121 9.32 -3.88 -16.75
CA LYS A 121 8.74 -3.20 -17.90
C LYS A 121 9.03 -3.98 -19.18
N LEU A 122 8.15 -3.84 -20.16
CA LEU A 122 8.39 -4.34 -21.52
C LEU A 122 9.12 -3.27 -22.35
N PRO A 123 10.05 -3.66 -23.24
CA PRO A 123 10.55 -5.03 -23.43
C PRO A 123 11.53 -5.44 -22.32
N ARG A 124 11.40 -6.68 -21.82
CA ARG A 124 12.21 -7.23 -20.71
C ARG A 124 13.72 -7.13 -20.93
N SER A 125 14.15 -7.17 -22.19
CA SER A 125 15.55 -7.02 -22.60
C SER A 125 16.20 -5.72 -22.14
N GLU A 126 15.42 -4.68 -21.83
CA GLU A 126 15.94 -3.39 -21.38
C GLU A 126 16.24 -3.37 -19.87
N ASN A 127 15.94 -4.44 -19.11
CA ASN A 127 16.15 -4.52 -17.66
C ASN A 127 15.58 -3.29 -16.91
N LYS A 128 14.43 -2.80 -17.36
CA LYS A 128 13.72 -1.67 -16.77
C LYS A 128 12.70 -2.18 -15.76
N TYR A 129 12.65 -1.55 -14.60
CA TYR A 129 11.79 -1.96 -13.50
C TYR A 129 10.98 -0.79 -12.96
N ILE A 130 9.80 -1.12 -12.41
CA ILE A 130 9.07 -0.25 -11.50
C ILE A 130 9.26 -0.83 -10.11
N SER A 131 9.86 -0.04 -9.24
CA SER A 131 10.08 -0.37 -7.85
C SER A 131 9.02 0.30 -7.00
N SER A 132 8.31 -0.48 -6.18
CA SER A 132 7.21 0.06 -5.41
C SER A 132 7.08 -0.54 -4.03
N PHE A 133 6.47 0.25 -3.14
CA PHE A 133 6.12 -0.17 -1.80
C PHE A 133 4.75 0.38 -1.44
N ILE A 134 3.87 -0.50 -0.99
CA ILE A 134 2.61 -0.11 -0.36
C ILE A 134 2.76 -0.24 1.15
N GLY A 135 2.44 0.82 1.88
CA GLY A 135 2.50 0.87 3.33
C GLY A 135 1.19 1.36 3.92
N PHE A 136 0.89 0.96 5.15
CA PHE A 136 -0.26 1.46 5.91
C PHE A 136 0.07 1.53 7.41
N ALA A 137 -0.62 2.43 8.11
CA ALA A 137 -0.42 2.65 9.54
C ALA A 137 -1.69 3.19 10.23
N PRO A 138 -1.86 2.93 11.53
CA PRO A 138 -1.25 1.83 12.29
C PRO A 138 -1.62 0.46 11.72
N ALA A 139 -0.74 -0.54 11.84
CA ALA A 139 -0.97 -1.84 11.22
C ALA A 139 -2.16 -2.62 11.83
N ASN A 140 -2.46 -2.40 13.11
CA ASN A 140 -3.57 -3.00 13.84
C ASN A 140 -4.91 -2.31 13.58
N ASP A 141 -4.89 -1.00 13.37
CA ASP A 141 -6.08 -0.18 13.09
C ASP A 141 -5.74 0.84 11.97
N PRO A 142 -5.77 0.42 10.68
CA PRO A 142 -5.27 1.25 9.60
C PRO A 142 -6.08 2.54 9.40
N GLN A 143 -5.40 3.67 9.50
CA GLN A 143 -5.96 5.01 9.29
C GLN A 143 -5.43 5.65 7.99
N ILE A 144 -4.22 5.27 7.57
CA ILE A 144 -3.58 5.73 6.33
C ILE A 144 -3.02 4.56 5.53
N ILE A 145 -3.03 4.71 4.20
CA ILE A 145 -2.36 3.83 3.24
C ILE A 145 -1.65 4.70 2.21
N GLY A 146 -0.43 4.31 1.83
CA GLY A 146 0.39 5.02 0.85
C GLY A 146 1.04 4.04 -0.11
N LEU A 147 1.24 4.47 -1.35
CA LEU A 147 1.93 3.72 -2.40
C LEU A 147 3.01 4.62 -2.99
N ILE A 148 4.26 4.18 -2.89
CA ILE A 148 5.39 4.80 -3.59
C ILE A 148 5.72 3.94 -4.80
N LEU A 149 5.85 4.58 -5.96
CA LEU A 149 6.39 3.99 -7.18
C LEU A 149 7.59 4.81 -7.64
N ILE A 150 8.67 4.12 -7.98
CA ILE A 150 9.88 4.68 -8.57
C ILE A 150 10.03 4.01 -9.92
N ASP A 151 9.89 4.81 -10.99
CA ASP A 151 10.02 4.34 -12.36
C ASP A 151 11.49 4.33 -12.78
N GLU A 152 11.94 3.20 -13.31
CA GLU A 152 13.30 2.99 -13.84
C GLU A 152 14.42 3.45 -12.89
N PRO A 153 14.47 2.94 -11.64
CA PRO A 153 15.53 3.30 -10.71
C PRO A 153 16.91 2.87 -11.23
N VAL A 154 17.89 3.76 -11.11
CA VAL A 154 19.29 3.49 -11.49
C VAL A 154 20.02 2.80 -10.33
N GLY A 155 20.66 1.67 -10.61
CA GLY A 155 21.40 0.90 -9.61
C GLY A 155 20.50 -0.07 -8.84
N ILE A 156 20.33 0.12 -7.52
CA ILE A 156 19.54 -0.78 -6.69
C ILE A 156 18.05 -0.55 -6.96
N TYR A 157 17.35 -1.59 -7.44
CA TYR A 157 15.96 -1.47 -7.91
C TYR A 157 14.92 -2.15 -7.01
N TYR A 158 15.30 -2.90 -5.97
CA TYR A 158 14.35 -3.60 -5.11
C TYR A 158 13.47 -2.63 -4.30
N GLY A 159 12.14 -2.83 -4.32
CA GLY A 159 11.15 -1.96 -3.63
C GLY A 159 11.41 -1.80 -2.13
N GLY A 160 11.88 -2.87 -1.48
CA GLY A 160 12.25 -2.84 -0.06
C GLY A 160 13.49 -2.01 0.26
N THR A 161 14.29 -1.66 -0.75
CA THR A 161 15.51 -0.88 -0.58
C THR A 161 15.29 0.60 -0.85
N ILE A 162 14.53 0.94 -1.88
CA ILE A 162 14.40 2.33 -2.32
C ILE A 162 13.01 2.94 -2.06
N ALA A 163 11.92 2.18 -2.17
CA ALA A 163 10.57 2.71 -1.97
C ALA A 163 10.13 2.63 -0.50
N ALA A 164 10.57 1.59 0.23
CA ALA A 164 10.24 1.40 1.65
C ALA A 164 10.74 2.55 2.56
N PRO A 165 11.98 3.07 2.44
CA PRO A 165 12.43 4.22 3.23
C PRO A 165 11.60 5.49 2.96
N VAL A 166 11.19 5.71 1.71
CA VAL A 166 10.38 6.88 1.34
C VAL A 166 9.01 6.81 2.01
N ILE A 167 8.40 5.62 2.11
CA ILE A 167 7.17 5.45 2.89
C ILE A 167 7.38 5.76 4.37
N ALA A 168 8.50 5.32 4.97
CA ALA A 168 8.79 5.64 6.37
C ALA A 168 8.89 7.15 6.59
N GLU A 169 9.61 7.87 5.72
CA GLU A 169 9.75 9.33 5.78
C GLU A 169 8.41 10.05 5.63
N VAL A 170 7.55 9.61 4.70
CA VAL A 170 6.20 10.16 4.56
C VAL A 170 5.38 9.90 5.84
N PHE A 171 5.44 8.69 6.39
CA PHE A 171 4.65 8.32 7.57
C PHE A 171 5.15 9.01 8.85
N GLU A 172 6.46 9.24 8.98
CA GLU A 172 7.04 10.01 10.09
C GLU A 172 6.44 11.41 10.18
N ASN A 173 6.13 12.03 9.04
CA ASN A 173 5.49 13.35 9.00
C ASN A 173 3.95 13.28 9.12
N VAL A 174 3.32 12.30 8.47
CA VAL A 174 1.85 12.22 8.39
C VAL A 174 1.22 11.71 9.69
N ILE A 175 1.84 10.75 10.37
CA ILE A 175 1.28 10.15 11.59
C ILE A 175 1.07 11.20 12.70
N PRO A 176 2.06 12.04 13.05
CA PRO A 176 1.87 13.12 14.03
C PRO A 176 0.86 14.16 13.56
N TYR A 177 0.89 14.52 12.27
CA TYR A 177 -0.04 15.50 11.69
C TYR A 177 -1.51 15.06 11.83
N LEU A 178 -1.78 13.75 11.68
CA LEU A 178 -3.12 13.18 11.85
C LEU A 178 -3.49 12.90 13.32
N GLY A 179 -2.58 13.16 14.27
CA GLY A 179 -2.80 12.87 15.69
C GLY A 179 -2.92 11.38 16.00
N ILE A 180 -2.36 10.52 15.14
CA ILE A 180 -2.31 9.07 15.37
C ILE A 180 -1.34 8.83 16.54
N LYS A 181 -1.84 8.24 17.62
CA LYS A 181 -1.05 8.01 18.83
C LYS A 181 0.10 7.04 18.56
N GLU A 182 1.23 7.30 19.20
CA GLU A 182 2.32 6.34 19.29
C GLU A 182 1.82 4.99 19.80
N GLN A 183 2.35 3.94 19.21
CA GLN A 183 2.00 2.56 19.52
C GLN A 183 3.07 1.97 20.44
N ASN A 184 2.66 1.23 21.46
CA ASN A 184 3.58 0.42 22.25
C ASN A 184 4.07 -0.74 21.38
N ILE A 185 5.31 -0.64 20.91
CA ILE A 185 6.00 -1.71 20.19
C ILE A 185 6.96 -2.35 21.18
N ASP A 186 6.83 -3.65 21.41
CA ASP A 186 7.81 -4.40 22.19
C ASP A 186 9.08 -4.60 21.33
N ASP A 187 9.99 -3.62 21.42
CA ASP A 187 11.26 -3.60 20.69
C ASP A 187 12.37 -4.43 21.38
N SER A 188 12.03 -5.23 22.40
CA SER A 188 12.99 -6.03 23.18
C SER A 188 13.86 -6.97 22.33
N ASN A 189 13.41 -7.37 21.15
CA ASN A 189 14.17 -8.24 20.24
C ASN A 189 15.13 -7.50 19.27
N LYS A 190 15.06 -6.17 19.11
CA LYS A 190 15.95 -5.43 18.20
C LYS A 190 17.25 -4.94 18.83
N SER A 191 17.28 -4.78 20.16
CA SER A 191 18.46 -4.30 20.88
C SER A 191 19.63 -5.31 20.83
N SER A 192 19.32 -6.60 20.66
CA SER A 192 20.29 -7.69 20.53
C SER A 192 21.14 -7.61 19.25
N ASP A 193 20.57 -7.16 18.13
CA ASP A 193 21.28 -7.09 16.84
C ASP A 193 22.25 -5.89 16.75
N LEU A 194 22.00 -4.83 17.52
CA LEU A 194 22.88 -3.65 17.55
C LEU A 194 24.15 -3.88 18.39
N ILE A 195 24.07 -4.73 19.41
CA ILE A 195 25.21 -5.07 20.28
C ILE A 195 26.18 -6.03 19.57
N LEU A 196 25.70 -6.88 18.65
CA LEU A 196 26.55 -7.80 17.90
C LEU A 196 27.42 -7.11 16.83
N TYR A 197 27.07 -5.89 16.41
CA TYR A 197 27.83 -5.11 15.43
C TYR A 197 28.96 -4.26 16.04
N LEU A 198 29.05 -4.24 17.37
CA LEU A 198 30.05 -3.45 18.13
C LEU A 198 31.02 -4.34 18.94
N GLN A 199 31.08 -5.64 18.66
CA GLN A 199 32.10 -6.57 19.16
C GLN A 199 32.91 -7.16 18.01
#